data_AF-A0AAR2JFQ3-F1
#
_entry.id   AF-A0AAR2JFQ3-F1
#
_cell.length_a   1.000
_cell.length_b   1.000
_cell.length_c   1.000
_cell.angle_alpha   90.00
_cell.angle_beta   90.00
_cell.angle_gamma   90.00
#
_symmetry.space_group_name_H-M   'P 1'
#
loop_
_entity.id
_entity.type
_entity.pdbx_description
1 polymer ?
#
loop_
_entity_poly.entity_id
_entity_poly.type
_entity_poly.pdbx_seq_one_letter_code
_entity_poly.pdbx_strand_id
1 'polypeptide(L)'
;MEEIDEASSTRLCPSKAPRSLMKWRKRVKSEYMRLRQLKRIRKAEEVKALFLSNRHKIEGRTDLLNEEWSKLRIQSIPFSTSSGSLPNKKQCMVEFGFPSFPNQAVAMRPLTTVAGIPFMYSWSPLQQNFMVKKNMGPQKEHPHSHRLTPSRTRTALQSESTR
;
A
#
# COMPACT_ATOMS: atom_id res chain seq x y z
N MET A 1 -40.35 -3.30 67.37
CA MET A 1 -39.06 -3.73 67.94
C MET A 1 -38.88 -5.17 67.54
N GLU A 2 -38.01 -5.56 66.62
CA GLU A 2 -36.95 -4.89 65.87
C GLU A 2 -36.88 -5.56 64.50
N GLU A 3 -36.41 -4.79 63.52
CA GLU A 3 -35.85 -5.23 62.23
C GLU A 3 -34.79 -6.33 62.43
N ILE A 4 -34.48 -7.16 61.44
CA ILE A 4 -33.41 -6.83 60.48
C ILE A 4 -33.67 -7.42 59.10
N ASP A 5 -33.48 -6.52 58.16
CA ASP A 5 -33.68 -6.48 56.72
C ASP A 5 -32.76 -7.45 55.96
N GLU A 6 -33.36 -8.28 55.10
CA GLU A 6 -32.70 -9.18 54.16
C GLU A 6 -32.32 -8.37 52.90
N ALA A 7 -31.21 -7.63 52.96
CA ALA A 7 -30.68 -6.90 51.81
C ALA A 7 -29.58 -7.69 51.10
N SER A 8 -29.97 -8.76 50.41
CA SER A 8 -29.12 -9.43 49.42
C SER A 8 -28.92 -8.53 48.19
N SER A 9 -27.88 -7.68 48.26
CA SER A 9 -27.41 -6.82 47.17
C SER A 9 -27.06 -7.65 45.94
N THR A 10 -28.02 -7.72 45.03
CA THR A 10 -27.93 -8.48 43.79
C THR A 10 -27.02 -7.73 42.83
N ARG A 11 -25.83 -8.28 42.60
CA ARG A 11 -24.89 -7.85 41.56
C ARG A 11 -25.63 -7.76 40.22
N LEU A 12 -25.68 -6.56 39.65
CA LEU A 12 -26.24 -6.30 38.33
C LEU A 12 -25.52 -7.15 37.28
N CYS A 13 -26.21 -8.17 36.78
CA CYS A 13 -25.75 -8.98 35.66
C CYS A 13 -25.60 -8.12 34.38
N PRO A 14 -24.63 -8.42 33.50
CA PRO A 14 -24.56 -7.79 32.19
C PRO A 14 -25.82 -8.17 31.42
N SER A 15 -26.70 -7.19 31.21
CA SER A 15 -27.95 -7.32 30.48
C SER A 15 -27.70 -8.04 29.15
N LYS A 16 -28.06 -9.33 29.11
CA LYS A 16 -28.08 -10.11 27.87
C LYS A 16 -29.01 -9.35 26.94
N ALA A 17 -28.48 -8.92 25.79
CA ALA A 17 -29.22 -8.16 24.81
C ALA A 17 -30.63 -8.76 24.62
N PRO A 18 -31.69 -7.93 24.56
CA PRO A 18 -33.07 -8.40 24.56
C PRO A 18 -33.23 -9.57 23.60
N ARG A 19 -33.92 -10.64 24.03
CA ARG A 19 -34.10 -11.85 23.20
C ARG A 19 -34.61 -11.52 21.79
N SER A 20 -35.36 -10.42 21.64
CA SER A 20 -35.78 -9.82 20.37
C SER A 20 -34.60 -9.34 19.50
N LEU A 21 -33.64 -8.59 20.05
CA LEU A 21 -32.44 -8.13 19.33
C LEU A 21 -31.59 -9.30 18.84
N MET A 22 -31.41 -10.34 19.66
CA MET A 22 -30.66 -11.53 19.27
C MET A 22 -31.37 -12.33 18.16
N LYS A 23 -32.70 -12.44 18.22
CA LYS A 23 -33.52 -13.01 17.14
C LYS A 23 -33.38 -12.21 15.84
N TRP A 24 -33.41 -10.88 15.92
CA TRP A 24 -33.20 -10.00 14.77
C TRP A 24 -31.81 -10.15 14.15
N ARG A 25 -30.73 -10.16 14.95
CA ARG A 25 -29.37 -10.37 14.43
C ARG A 25 -29.23 -11.72 13.71
N LYS A 26 -29.84 -12.78 14.24
CA LYS A 26 -29.88 -14.10 13.59
C LYS A 26 -30.63 -14.06 12.26
N ARG A 27 -31.82 -13.44 12.23
CA ARG A 27 -32.63 -13.28 11.00
C ARG A 27 -31.92 -12.44 9.94
N VAL A 28 -31.31 -11.33 10.32
CA VAL A 28 -30.53 -10.48 9.41
C VAL A 28 -29.35 -11.25 8.84
N LYS A 29 -28.61 -12.00 9.67
CA LYS A 29 -27.48 -12.81 9.20
C LYS A 29 -27.91 -13.90 8.23
N SER A 30 -29.00 -14.64 8.54
CA SER A 30 -29.50 -15.68 7.65
C SER A 30 -29.99 -15.10 6.32
N GLU A 31 -30.73 -14.00 6.38
CA GLU A 31 -31.27 -13.35 5.19
C GLU A 31 -30.16 -12.73 4.33
N TYR A 32 -29.17 -12.11 4.95
CA TYR A 32 -27.95 -11.66 4.28
C TYR A 32 -27.24 -12.81 3.56
N MET A 33 -27.05 -13.96 4.21
CA MET A 33 -26.38 -15.11 3.59
C MET A 33 -27.19 -15.68 2.42
N ARG A 34 -28.51 -15.80 2.58
CA ARG A 34 -29.43 -16.23 1.53
C ARG A 34 -29.34 -15.31 0.31
N LEU A 35 -29.45 -14.00 0.52
CA LEU A 35 -29.35 -13.00 -0.55
C LEU A 35 -27.96 -12.97 -1.19
N ARG A 36 -26.88 -13.12 -0.41
CA ARG A 36 -25.50 -13.17 -0.92
C ARG A 36 -25.26 -14.39 -1.81
N GLN A 37 -25.72 -15.57 -1.39
CA GLN A 37 -25.60 -16.80 -2.18
C GLN A 37 -26.42 -16.69 -3.47
N LEU A 38 -27.69 -16.26 -3.38
CA LEU A 38 -28.56 -16.07 -4.53
C LEU A 38 -27.96 -15.08 -5.55
N LYS A 39 -27.45 -13.94 -5.08
CA LYS A 39 -26.75 -12.95 -5.93
C LYS A 39 -25.48 -13.53 -6.55
N ARG A 40 -24.69 -14.32 -5.82
CA ARG A 40 -23.48 -14.95 -6.36
C ARG A 40 -23.80 -15.89 -7.50
N ILE A 41 -24.80 -16.75 -7.33
CA ILE A 41 -25.18 -17.77 -8.33
C ILE A 41 -25.70 -17.07 -9.59
N ARG A 42 -26.65 -16.13 -9.46
CA ARG A 42 -27.17 -15.36 -10.62
C ARG A 42 -26.07 -14.62 -11.37
N LYS A 43 -25.15 -13.98 -10.63
CA LYS A 43 -24.06 -13.19 -11.21
C LYS A 43 -22.96 -14.05 -11.84
N ALA A 44 -22.86 -15.35 -11.52
CA ALA A 44 -21.74 -16.18 -11.96
C ALA A 44 -21.69 -16.31 -13.50
N GLU A 45 -22.83 -16.51 -14.15
CA GLU A 45 -22.91 -16.63 -15.61
C GLU A 45 -22.66 -15.29 -16.29
N GLU A 46 -23.27 -14.21 -15.78
CA GLU A 46 -23.01 -12.84 -16.27
C GLU A 46 -21.52 -12.48 -16.19
N VAL A 47 -20.86 -12.83 -15.08
CA VAL A 47 -19.42 -12.58 -14.90
C VAL A 47 -18.60 -13.39 -15.89
N LYS A 48 -18.93 -14.67 -16.15
CA LYS A 48 -18.24 -15.47 -17.17
C LYS A 48 -18.37 -14.83 -18.56
N ALA A 49 -19.56 -14.38 -18.93
CA ALA A 49 -19.78 -13.68 -20.21
C ALA A 49 -18.97 -12.38 -20.30
N LEU A 50 -18.92 -11.59 -19.21
CA LEU A 50 -18.09 -10.39 -19.13
C LEU A 50 -16.59 -10.72 -19.24
N PHE A 51 -16.12 -11.80 -18.62
CA PHE A 51 -14.72 -12.24 -18.75
C PHE A 51 -14.38 -12.61 -20.19
N LEU A 52 -15.24 -13.36 -20.87
CA LEU A 52 -15.05 -13.71 -22.28
C LEU A 52 -15.03 -12.44 -23.16
N SER A 53 -16.00 -11.54 -22.99
CA SER A 53 -16.01 -10.26 -23.72
C SER A 53 -14.73 -9.44 -23.45
N ASN A 54 -14.28 -9.39 -22.19
CA ASN A 54 -13.03 -8.72 -21.83
C ASN A 54 -11.80 -9.41 -22.44
N ARG A 55 -11.79 -10.74 -22.55
CA ARG A 55 -10.70 -11.49 -23.19
C ARG A 55 -10.53 -11.12 -24.65
N HIS A 56 -11.62 -10.97 -25.40
CA HIS A 56 -11.59 -10.50 -26.79
C HIS A 56 -11.09 -9.05 -26.89
N LYS A 57 -11.47 -8.17 -25.95
CA LYS A 57 -10.95 -6.78 -25.90
C LYS A 57 -9.46 -6.74 -25.60
N ILE A 58 -8.98 -7.60 -24.70
CA ILE A 58 -7.55 -7.74 -24.41
C ILE A 58 -6.84 -8.22 -25.67
N GLU A 59 -7.35 -9.27 -26.33
CA GLU A 59 -6.79 -9.80 -27.58
C GLU A 59 -6.61 -8.74 -28.64
N GLY A 60 -7.68 -8.03 -29.01
CA GLY A 60 -7.59 -7.00 -30.05
C GLY A 60 -6.63 -5.87 -29.70
N ARG A 61 -6.50 -5.51 -28.42
CA ARG A 61 -5.53 -4.50 -27.98
C ARG A 61 -4.09 -5.02 -27.98
N THR A 62 -3.88 -6.26 -27.54
CA THR A 62 -2.54 -6.88 -27.53
C THR A 62 -2.06 -7.15 -28.95
N ASP A 63 -2.95 -7.54 -29.86
CA ASP A 63 -2.62 -7.79 -31.26
C ASP A 63 -2.16 -6.51 -31.95
N LEU A 64 -2.88 -5.40 -31.73
CA LEU A 64 -2.50 -4.08 -32.23
C LEU A 64 -1.12 -3.67 -31.70
N LEU A 65 -0.91 -3.75 -30.38
CA LEU A 65 0.39 -3.42 -29.77
C LEU A 65 1.52 -4.33 -30.27
N ASN A 66 1.23 -5.62 -30.51
CA ASN A 66 2.19 -6.58 -31.03
C ASN A 66 2.53 -6.30 -32.50
N GLU A 67 1.56 -5.87 -33.31
CA GLU A 67 1.78 -5.44 -34.69
C GLU A 67 2.65 -4.18 -34.74
N GLU A 68 2.37 -3.18 -33.90
CA GLU A 68 3.19 -1.98 -33.77
C GLU A 68 4.61 -2.30 -33.31
N TRP A 69 4.76 -3.17 -32.30
CA TRP A 69 6.06 -3.60 -31.79
C TRP A 69 6.87 -4.37 -32.82
N SER A 70 6.23 -5.25 -33.60
CA SER A 70 6.89 -6.07 -34.64
C SER A 70 7.46 -5.23 -35.80
N LYS A 71 6.94 -4.02 -36.01
CA LYS A 71 7.47 -3.05 -37.00
C LYS A 71 8.74 -2.36 -36.51
N LEU A 72 9.03 -2.37 -35.20
CA LEU A 72 10.20 -1.74 -34.63
C LEU A 72 11.44 -2.63 -34.82
N ARG A 73 12.51 -2.05 -35.37
CA ARG A 73 13.83 -2.71 -35.44
C ARG A 73 14.67 -2.31 -34.23
N ILE A 74 14.32 -2.87 -33.07
CA ILE A 74 15.05 -2.62 -31.81
C ILE A 74 16.30 -3.50 -31.79
N GLN A 75 17.48 -2.89 -31.63
CA GLN A 75 18.72 -3.64 -31.45
C GLN A 75 18.71 -4.32 -30.07
N SER A 76 19.06 -5.61 -30.02
CA SER A 76 19.29 -6.29 -28.75
C SER A 76 20.44 -5.62 -28.01
N ILE A 77 20.37 -5.62 -26.67
CA ILE A 77 21.42 -5.04 -25.84
C ILE A 77 22.69 -5.89 -26.04
N PRO A 78 23.79 -5.32 -26.58
CA PRO A 78 25.01 -6.08 -26.73
C PRO A 78 25.58 -6.40 -25.35
N PHE A 79 26.18 -7.58 -25.22
CA PHE A 79 26.97 -7.90 -24.04
C PHE A 79 28.08 -6.85 -23.93
N SER A 80 28.16 -6.20 -22.77
CA SER A 80 29.31 -5.37 -22.42
C SER A 80 30.51 -6.29 -22.30
N THR A 81 31.21 -6.51 -23.42
CA THR A 81 32.48 -7.23 -23.43
C THR A 81 33.44 -6.49 -22.50
N SER A 82 34.17 -7.28 -21.72
CA SER A 82 35.31 -6.84 -20.92
C SER A 82 36.35 -6.21 -21.85
N SER A 83 36.13 -4.97 -22.28
CA SER A 83 37.07 -4.17 -23.05
C SER A 83 38.18 -3.72 -22.10
N GLY A 84 39.22 -4.55 -22.06
CA GLY A 84 40.48 -4.30 -21.38
C GLY A 84 40.37 -4.36 -19.85
N SER A 85 41.16 -5.25 -19.26
CA SER A 85 41.56 -5.15 -17.87
C SER A 85 42.29 -3.81 -17.67
N LEU A 86 41.52 -2.75 -17.41
CA LEU A 86 42.04 -1.50 -16.87
C LEU A 86 42.13 -1.72 -15.36
N PRO A 87 43.32 -1.53 -14.74
CA PRO A 87 43.61 -1.95 -13.37
C PRO A 87 42.71 -1.33 -12.28
N ASN A 88 41.90 -0.32 -12.62
CA ASN A 88 41.12 0.48 -11.67
C ASN A 88 39.59 0.36 -11.83
N LYS A 89 39.08 -0.56 -12.65
CA LYS A 89 37.62 -0.76 -12.78
C LYS A 89 37.10 -1.74 -11.72
N LYS A 90 36.15 -1.30 -10.89
CA LYS A 90 35.41 -2.19 -9.97
C LYS A 90 34.67 -3.26 -10.77
N GLN A 91 34.67 -4.50 -10.29
CA GLN A 91 33.94 -5.62 -10.89
C GLN A 91 32.78 -6.05 -9.99
N CYS A 92 31.68 -6.50 -10.60
CA CYS A 92 30.62 -7.23 -9.91
C CYS A 92 30.72 -8.72 -10.29
N MET A 93 30.65 -9.58 -9.29
CA MET A 93 30.63 -11.04 -9.46
C MET A 93 29.23 -11.56 -9.18
N VAL A 94 28.73 -12.43 -10.05
CA VAL A 94 27.49 -13.17 -9.88
C VAL A 94 27.83 -14.63 -9.68
N GLU A 95 27.48 -15.16 -8.50
CA GLU A 95 27.65 -16.56 -8.16
C GLU A 95 26.40 -17.35 -8.53
N PHE A 96 26.60 -18.57 -9.03
CA PHE A 96 25.49 -19.46 -9.39
C PHE A 96 25.39 -20.59 -8.38
N GLY A 97 24.16 -20.86 -7.90
CA GLY A 97 23.89 -22.00 -7.02
C GLY A 97 23.90 -23.37 -7.73
N PHE A 98 24.15 -23.39 -9.04
CA PHE A 98 24.27 -24.60 -9.85
C PHE A 98 25.75 -24.94 -10.06
N PRO A 99 26.24 -26.13 -9.64
CA PRO A 99 27.66 -26.48 -9.69
C PRO A 99 28.29 -26.47 -11.10
N SER A 100 27.48 -26.61 -12.14
CA SER A 100 27.92 -26.66 -13.54
C SER A 100 28.09 -25.29 -14.19
N PHE A 101 27.64 -24.21 -13.55
CA PHE A 101 27.73 -22.86 -14.10
C PHE A 101 28.85 -22.08 -13.42
N PRO A 102 29.86 -21.58 -14.18
CA PRO A 102 30.93 -20.80 -13.60
C PRO A 102 30.42 -19.42 -13.15
N ASN A 103 31.01 -18.90 -12.08
CA ASN A 103 30.78 -17.53 -11.63
C ASN A 103 31.16 -16.54 -12.75
N GLN A 104 30.33 -15.52 -12.94
CA GLN A 104 30.55 -14.50 -13.97
C GLN A 104 30.96 -13.19 -13.32
N ALA A 105 32.03 -12.58 -13.83
CA ALA A 105 32.49 -11.27 -13.39
C ALA A 105 32.33 -10.25 -14.53
N VAL A 106 31.71 -9.10 -14.23
CA VAL A 106 31.46 -8.02 -15.20
C VAL A 106 31.99 -6.70 -14.63
N ALA A 107 32.56 -5.85 -15.49
CA ALA A 107 33.00 -4.53 -15.09
C ALA A 107 31.80 -3.65 -14.68
N MET A 108 31.84 -3.11 -13.47
CA MET A 108 30.83 -2.19 -12.97
C MET A 108 31.00 -0.82 -13.64
N ARG A 109 29.91 -0.28 -14.21
CA ARG A 109 29.87 1.08 -14.73
C ARG A 109 29.21 2.00 -13.69
N PRO A 110 29.96 2.88 -13.01
CA PRO A 110 29.37 3.84 -12.08
C PRO A 110 28.41 4.76 -12.82
N LEU A 111 27.24 4.99 -12.24
CA LEU A 111 26.34 6.05 -12.68
C LEU A 111 26.83 7.37 -12.11
N THR A 112 26.74 8.44 -12.88
CA THR A 112 27.05 9.80 -12.42
C THR A 112 26.11 10.19 -11.28
N THR A 113 26.64 10.86 -10.26
CA THR A 113 25.82 11.34 -9.14
C THR A 113 24.90 12.47 -9.59
N VAL A 114 23.67 12.46 -9.11
CA VAL A 114 22.67 13.53 -9.31
C VAL A 114 22.25 14.03 -7.93
N ALA A 115 22.07 15.34 -7.78
CA ALA A 115 21.64 15.93 -6.52
C ALA A 115 20.24 15.45 -6.13
N GLY A 116 20.07 15.01 -4.87
CA GLY A 116 18.77 14.62 -4.34
C GLY A 116 17.88 15.82 -4.01
N ILE A 117 16.57 15.66 -4.16
CA ILE A 117 15.55 16.64 -3.77
C ILE A 117 14.97 16.22 -2.40
N PRO A 118 14.62 17.15 -1.49
CA PRO A 118 13.96 16.82 -0.23
C PRO A 118 12.64 16.05 -0.40
N PHE A 119 12.31 15.19 0.57
CA PHE A 119 11.04 14.47 0.57
C PHE A 119 9.85 15.43 0.74
N MET A 120 8.88 15.36 -0.16
CA MET A 120 7.61 16.08 -0.07
C MET A 120 6.46 15.15 -0.42
N TYR A 121 5.46 15.08 0.47
CA TYR A 121 4.20 14.42 0.16
C TYR A 121 3.38 15.28 -0.80
N SER A 122 2.57 14.64 -1.64
CA SER A 122 1.62 15.36 -2.48
C SER A 122 0.54 16.03 -1.61
N TRP A 123 0.26 17.28 -1.91
CA TRP A 123 -0.82 18.05 -1.30
C TRP A 123 -1.51 18.85 -2.39
N SER A 124 -2.83 18.98 -2.29
CA SER A 124 -3.59 19.83 -3.20
C SER A 124 -3.38 21.30 -2.81
N PRO A 125 -3.13 22.22 -3.75
CA PRO A 125 -3.02 23.64 -3.43
C PRO A 125 -4.40 24.22 -3.06
N LEU A 126 -4.46 25.11 -2.07
CA LEU A 126 -5.68 25.76 -1.62
C LEU A 126 -5.53 27.29 -1.69
N GLN A 127 -6.50 27.96 -2.33
CA GLN A 127 -6.61 29.42 -2.34
C GLN A 127 -7.32 29.96 -1.08
N GLN A 128 -8.20 29.15 -0.48
CA GLN A 128 -8.87 29.42 0.79
C GLN A 128 -9.10 28.10 1.54
N ASN A 129 -9.36 28.18 2.84
CA ASN A 129 -9.49 26.99 3.70
C ASN A 129 -10.68 26.09 3.29
N PHE A 130 -10.48 24.76 3.38
CA PHE A 130 -11.52 23.76 3.13
C PHE A 130 -11.88 23.00 4.42
N MET A 131 -13.17 22.99 4.78
CA MET A 131 -13.65 22.35 5.99
C MET A 131 -13.85 20.83 5.78
N VAL A 132 -13.12 20.02 6.54
CA VAL A 132 -13.21 18.54 6.49
C VAL A 132 -13.92 18.00 7.73
N LYS A 133 -14.82 17.02 7.53
CA LYS A 133 -15.51 16.32 8.64
C LYS A 133 -14.60 15.25 9.25
N LYS A 134 -14.73 15.02 10.56
CA LYS A 134 -14.04 13.91 11.23
C LYS A 134 -14.56 12.58 10.69
N ASN A 135 -13.65 11.70 10.29
CA ASN A 135 -14.01 10.35 9.88
C ASN A 135 -14.27 9.50 11.13
N MET A 136 -15.54 9.21 11.42
CA MET A 136 -15.96 8.28 12.48
C MET A 136 -15.89 6.81 12.00
N GLY A 137 -14.80 6.46 11.31
CA GLY A 137 -14.50 5.07 10.96
C GLY A 137 -13.93 4.33 12.18
N PRO A 138 -13.99 2.99 12.22
CA PRO A 138 -13.28 2.24 13.25
C PRO A 138 -11.80 2.62 13.18
N GLN A 139 -11.27 3.19 14.27
CA GLN A 139 -9.85 3.50 14.36
C GLN A 139 -9.09 2.18 14.31
N LYS A 140 -8.49 1.88 13.15
CA LYS A 140 -7.40 0.92 13.11
C LYS A 140 -6.22 1.63 13.75
N GLU A 141 -5.90 1.26 14.97
CA GLU A 141 -4.70 1.74 15.64
C GLU A 141 -3.48 1.34 14.79
N HIS A 142 -2.82 2.33 14.20
CA HIS A 142 -1.49 2.15 13.65
C HIS A 142 -0.48 2.43 14.77
N PRO A 143 0.42 1.49 15.10
CA PRO A 143 1.41 1.73 16.13
C PRO A 143 2.44 2.75 15.62
N HIS A 144 2.60 3.81 16.43
CA HIS A 144 3.75 4.72 16.51
C HIS A 144 4.18 5.47 15.24
N SER A 145 3.59 6.66 15.04
CA SER A 145 4.27 7.75 14.33
C SER A 145 4.99 8.62 15.37
N HIS A 146 6.32 8.57 15.39
CA HIS A 146 7.16 9.39 16.26
C HIS A 146 6.95 10.88 15.93
N ARG A 147 6.37 11.61 16.88
CA ARG A 147 6.20 13.06 16.84
C ARG A 147 7.57 13.72 17.09
N LEU A 148 8.24 14.17 16.04
CA LEU A 148 9.36 15.09 16.18
C LEU A 148 8.79 16.50 16.40
N THR A 149 9.09 17.08 17.56
CA THR A 149 8.81 18.49 17.87
C THR A 149 9.97 19.34 17.32
N PRO A 150 9.71 20.55 16.77
CA PRO A 150 10.79 21.43 16.37
C PRO A 150 11.32 22.17 17.60
N SER A 151 12.57 21.87 17.96
CA SER A 151 13.31 22.62 18.96
C SER A 151 13.55 24.05 18.48
N ARG A 152 12.97 24.99 19.23
CA ARG A 152 13.15 26.44 19.17
C ARG A 152 14.62 26.79 19.46
N THR A 153 15.41 27.11 18.44
CA THR A 153 16.74 27.71 18.65
C THR A 153 16.61 29.23 18.68
N ARG A 154 17.18 29.77 19.75
CA ARG A 154 17.11 31.13 20.27
C ARG A 154 18.05 32.06 19.52
N THR A 155 17.59 33.29 19.34
CA THR A 155 18.29 34.50 18.86
C THR A 155 19.67 34.68 19.48
N ALA A 156 20.65 35.12 18.66
CA ALA A 156 21.79 35.89 19.13
C ALA A 156 22.07 37.03 18.13
N LEU A 157 21.82 38.25 18.61
CA LEU A 157 22.32 39.50 18.05
C LEU A 157 23.84 39.51 18.20
N GLN A 158 24.58 39.94 17.18
CA GLN A 158 25.88 40.55 17.39
C GLN A 158 26.11 41.68 16.38
N SER A 159 26.19 42.87 16.96
CA SER A 159 26.58 44.16 16.38
C SER A 159 28.08 44.36 16.54
N GLU A 160 28.73 44.88 15.48
CA GLU A 160 30.01 45.63 15.44
C GLU A 160 30.14 46.03 13.94
N SER A 161 30.09 47.28 13.45
CA SER A 161 30.73 48.57 13.79
C SER A 161 32.25 48.39 13.96
N THR A 162 33.18 48.98 13.22
CA THR A 162 33.24 50.25 12.47
C THR A 162 34.52 50.23 11.61
N ARG A 163 34.54 51.01 10.51
CA ARG A 163 35.70 51.62 9.81
C ARG A 163 36.88 50.75 9.35
#